data_AF-A0A3C1N866-F1
#
_entry.id   AF-A0A3C1N866-F1
#
_cell.length_a   1.000
_cell.length_b   1.000
_cell.length_c   1.000
_cell.angle_alpha   90.00
_cell.angle_beta   90.00
_cell.angle_gamma   90.00
#
_symmetry.space_group_name_H-M   'P 1'
#
loop_
_entity.id
_entity.type
_entity.pdbx_description
1 polymer ?
#
loop_
_entity_poly.entity_id
_entity_poly.type
_entity_poly.pdbx_seq_one_letter_code
_entity_poly.pdbx_strand_id
1 'polypeptide(L)'
;VRRASSLQRTRDHSLAAVHMNVEQLRALNVKAGDSVRVVANTEEVRLTFAPDDRVLDGCVYIPMGSVATAPLGGADYIELKLVR
;
A
#
# COMPACT_ATOMS: atom_id res chain seq x y z
N VAL A 1 7.00 11.76 -6.85
CA VAL A 1 5.58 11.85 -7.27
C VAL A 1 5.51 12.03 -8.77
N ARG A 2 4.69 11.24 -9.50
CA ARG A 2 4.44 11.45 -10.94
C ARG A 2 3.90 12.87 -11.14
N ARG A 3 4.68 13.75 -11.78
CA ARG A 3 4.39 15.21 -11.83
C ARG A 3 3.36 15.59 -12.91
N ALA A 4 3.17 14.76 -13.93
CA ALA A 4 2.23 15.04 -15.01
C ALA A 4 0.80 14.63 -14.65
N SER A 5 -0.14 15.59 -14.66
CA SER A 5 -1.55 15.37 -14.32
C SER A 5 -2.29 14.45 -15.30
N SER A 6 -1.81 14.29 -16.53
CA SER A 6 -2.34 13.32 -17.49
C SER A 6 -2.10 11.87 -17.04
N LEU A 7 -0.93 11.58 -16.45
CA LEU A 7 -0.55 10.24 -15.97
C LEU A 7 -1.20 9.86 -14.64
N GLN A 8 -1.75 10.82 -13.90
CA GLN A 8 -2.51 10.58 -12.67
C GLN A 8 -3.99 10.29 -12.93
N ARG A 9 -4.48 10.56 -14.15
CA ARG A 9 -5.90 10.40 -14.53
C ARG A 9 -6.19 9.12 -15.32
N THR A 10 -5.17 8.30 -15.56
CA THR A 10 -5.33 7.03 -16.27
C THR A 10 -6.00 5.99 -15.37
N ARG A 11 -6.74 5.05 -15.96
CA ARG A 11 -7.38 3.94 -15.23
C ARG A 11 -6.39 3.11 -14.41
N ASP A 12 -5.15 3.00 -14.89
CA ASP A 12 -4.06 2.28 -14.21
C ASP A 12 -3.47 3.07 -13.03
N HIS A 13 -3.94 4.30 -12.80
CA HIS A 13 -3.69 5.03 -11.57
C HIS A 13 -4.69 4.55 -10.50
N SER A 14 -4.58 3.27 -10.15
CA SER A 14 -5.26 2.72 -8.97
C SER A 14 -4.84 3.50 -7.74
N LEU A 15 -5.80 3.84 -6.88
CA LEU A 15 -5.52 4.43 -5.56
C LEU A 15 -4.46 3.57 -4.86
N ALA A 16 -3.47 4.21 -4.25
CA ALA A 16 -2.41 3.48 -3.57
C ALA A 16 -3.02 2.61 -2.46
N ALA A 17 -2.72 1.32 -2.48
CA ALA A 17 -3.17 0.33 -1.53
C ALA A 17 -1.99 -0.56 -1.12
N VAL A 18 -2.16 -1.29 -0.02
CA VAL A 18 -1.24 -2.35 0.39
C VAL A 18 -1.75 -3.65 -0.22
N HIS A 19 -1.01 -4.17 -1.18
CA HIS A 19 -1.36 -5.39 -1.90
C HIS A 19 -0.70 -6.61 -1.27
N MET A 20 -1.51 -7.65 -1.02
CA MET A 20 -1.09 -8.92 -0.45
C MET A 20 -1.89 -10.05 -1.07
N ASN A 21 -1.35 -11.27 -1.09
CA ASN A 21 -2.14 -12.42 -1.53
C ASN A 21 -3.30 -12.71 -0.56
N VAL A 22 -4.32 -13.40 -1.08
CA VAL A 22 -5.56 -13.65 -0.36
C VAL A 22 -5.35 -14.51 0.89
N GLU A 23 -4.46 -15.50 0.85
CA GLU A 23 -4.22 -16.40 1.98
C GLU A 23 -3.54 -15.68 3.15
N GLN A 24 -2.65 -14.73 2.87
CA GLN A 24 -2.00 -13.93 3.90
C GLN A 24 -2.96 -12.91 4.54
N LEU A 25 -3.86 -12.30 3.76
CA LEU A 25 -4.94 -11.47 4.31
C LEU A 25 -5.85 -12.28 5.25
N ARG A 26 -6.21 -13.51 4.86
CA ARG A 26 -6.98 -14.44 5.70
C ARG A 26 -6.23 -14.81 6.97
N ALA A 27 -4.95 -15.16 6.88
CA ALA A 27 -4.12 -15.52 8.03
C ALA A 27 -3.98 -14.36 9.04
N LEU A 28 -3.93 -13.12 8.55
CA LEU A 28 -3.91 -11.90 9.36
C LEU A 28 -5.30 -11.46 9.85
N ASN A 29 -6.38 -12.15 9.44
CA ASN A 29 -7.77 -11.82 9.72
C ASN A 29 -8.15 -10.37 9.34
N VAL A 30 -7.68 -9.92 8.18
CA VAL A 30 -7.98 -8.60 7.60
C VAL A 30 -8.72 -8.76 6.28
N LYS A 31 -9.59 -7.80 5.96
CA LYS A 31 -10.41 -7.79 4.75
C LYS A 31 -9.89 -6.76 3.75
N ALA A 32 -10.20 -7.00 2.47
CA ALA A 32 -10.03 -5.99 1.45
C ALA A 32 -10.79 -4.71 1.83
N GLY A 33 -10.13 -3.56 1.72
CA GLY A 33 -10.68 -2.27 2.13
C GLY A 33 -10.40 -1.89 3.59
N ASP A 34 -9.96 -2.81 4.45
CA ASP A 34 -9.59 -2.47 5.82
C ASP A 34 -8.39 -1.51 5.82
N SER A 35 -8.40 -0.56 6.75
CA SER A 35 -7.34 0.45 6.84
C SER A 35 -6.10 -0.08 7.53
N VAL A 36 -4.94 0.31 7.01
CA VAL A 36 -3.63 -0.01 7.57
C VAL A 36 -2.78 1.25 7.63
N ARG A 37 -2.05 1.40 8.74
CA ARG A 37 -1.01 2.43 8.88
C ARG A 37 0.29 1.86 8.35
N VAL A 38 0.84 2.50 7.33
CA VAL A 38 2.19 2.22 6.81
C VAL A 38 3.13 3.25 7.40
N VAL A 39 4.06 2.80 8.23
CA VAL A 39 5.03 3.67 8.91
C VAL A 39 6.38 3.50 8.23
N ALA A 40 7.01 4.61 7.91
CA ALA A 40 8.31 4.68 7.26
C ALA A 40 9.14 5.79 7.89
N ASN A 41 10.27 5.46 8.50
CA ASN A 41 11.06 6.40 9.31
C ASN A 41 10.19 7.08 10.38
N THR A 42 10.01 8.42 10.30
CA THR A 42 9.15 9.23 11.18
C THR A 42 7.79 9.58 10.56
N GLU A 43 7.55 9.15 9.32
CA GLU A 43 6.35 9.45 8.55
C GLU A 43 5.37 8.28 8.57
N GLU A 44 4.09 8.58 8.35
CA GLU A 44 3.03 7.60 8.30
C GLU A 44 2.02 7.95 7.20
N VAL A 45 1.53 6.90 6.53
CA VAL A 45 0.41 7.00 5.61
C VAL A 45 -0.66 5.98 5.99
N ARG A 46 -1.94 6.38 5.89
CA ARG A 46 -3.07 5.43 5.93
C ARG A 46 -3.43 4.98 4.53
N LEU A 47 -3.36 3.68 4.30
CA LEU A 47 -3.80 3.02 3.07
C LEU A 47 -4.88 1.99 3.41
N THR A 48 -5.38 1.29 2.39
CA THR A 48 -6.27 0.13 2.55
C THR A 48 -5.62 -1.12 2.01
N PHE A 49 -6.05 -2.29 2.50
CA PHE A 49 -5.64 -3.57 1.92
C PHE A 49 -6.38 -3.86 0.62
N ALA A 50 -5.65 -4.44 -0.35
CA ALA A 50 -6.23 -4.97 -1.57
C ALA A 50 -5.64 -6.38 -1.86
N PRO A 51 -6.47 -7.38 -2.20
CA PRO A 51 -5.97 -8.69 -2.58
C PRO A 51 -5.24 -8.62 -3.93
N ASP A 52 -4.10 -9.28 -4.03
CA ASP A 52 -3.35 -9.46 -5.27
C ASP A 52 -2.56 -10.78 -5.20
N ASP A 53 -3.07 -11.82 -5.87
CA ASP A 53 -2.45 -13.16 -5.86
C ASP A 53 -1.15 -13.24 -6.67
N ARG A 54 -0.71 -12.13 -7.27
CA ARG A 54 0.62 -12.01 -7.87
C ARG A 54 1.70 -11.70 -6.82
N VAL A 55 1.31 -11.26 -5.63
CA VAL A 55 2.23 -10.97 -4.52
C VAL A 55 2.59 -12.27 -3.82
N LEU A 56 3.89 -12.54 -3.67
CA LEU A 56 4.39 -13.75 -3.03
C LEU A 56 4.06 -13.79 -1.53
N ASP A 57 4.09 -15.00 -0.97
CA ASP A 57 3.92 -15.21 0.47
C ASP A 57 4.98 -14.44 1.27
N GLY A 58 4.55 -13.87 2.40
CA GLY A 58 5.37 -13.04 3.26
C GLY A 58 5.68 -11.65 2.69
N CYS A 59 5.20 -11.32 1.49
CA CYS A 59 5.51 -10.06 0.82
C CYS A 59 4.30 -9.13 0.78
N VAL A 60 4.60 -7.83 0.63
CA VAL A 60 3.61 -6.78 0.36
C VAL A 60 4.06 -5.96 -0.84
N TYR A 61 3.12 -5.51 -1.65
CA TYR A 61 3.38 -4.57 -2.73
C TYR A 61 2.66 -3.25 -2.48
N ILE A 62 3.38 -2.13 -2.55
CA ILE A 62 2.85 -0.78 -2.35
C ILE A 62 3.27 0.08 -3.55
N PRO A 63 2.33 0.52 -4.41
CA PRO A 63 2.64 1.42 -5.50
C PRO A 63 3.21 2.76 -5.01
N MET A 64 4.46 3.02 -5.39
CA MET A 64 5.15 4.27 -5.07
C MET A 64 4.90 5.34 -6.13
N GLY A 65 5.15 6.60 -5.77
CA GLY A 65 5.12 7.72 -6.71
C GLY A 65 3.76 8.39 -6.88
N SER A 66 2.79 8.09 -6.02
CA SER A 66 1.55 8.85 -5.86
C SER A 66 1.70 9.93 -4.78
N VAL A 67 0.73 10.84 -4.66
CA VAL A 67 0.67 11.79 -3.53
C VAL A 67 0.44 11.04 -2.21
N ALA A 68 -0.41 10.01 -2.22
CA ALA A 68 -0.70 9.20 -1.04
C ALA A 68 0.54 8.51 -0.48
N THR A 69 1.43 8.00 -1.35
CA THR A 69 2.66 7.28 -0.93
C THR A 69 3.92 8.15 -0.93
N ALA A 70 3.79 9.47 -1.17
CA ALA A 70 4.93 10.39 -1.15
C ALA A 70 5.70 10.40 0.19
N PRO A 71 5.03 10.37 1.36
CA PRO A 71 5.71 10.34 2.66
C PRO A 71 6.55 9.09 2.92
N LEU A 72 6.26 7.98 2.22
CA LEU A 72 7.00 6.72 2.36
C LEU A 72 8.32 6.72 1.56
N GLY A 73 8.59 7.78 0.78
CA GLY A 73 9.76 7.83 -0.11
C GLY A 73 11.08 7.86 0.65
N GLY A 74 12.06 7.09 0.16
CA GLY A 74 13.43 7.09 0.70
C GLY A 74 13.61 6.31 2.01
N ALA A 75 12.62 5.52 2.42
CA ALA A 75 12.76 4.62 3.56
C ALA A 75 13.42 3.29 3.16
N ASP A 76 14.35 2.81 4.00
CA ASP A 76 15.01 1.51 3.81
C ASP A 76 14.09 0.34 4.21
N TYR A 77 13.15 0.60 5.11
CA TYR A 77 12.16 -0.36 5.57
C TYR A 77 10.84 0.34 5.90
N ILE A 78 9.77 -0.46 5.95
CA ILE A 78 8.43 -0.02 6.34
C ILE A 78 7.83 -0.98 7.37
N GLU A 79 6.96 -0.46 8.23
CA GLU A 79 6.15 -1.25 9.16
C GLU A 79 4.67 -1.13 8.80
N LEU A 80 3.97 -2.27 8.79
CA LEU A 80 2.52 -2.31 8.65
C LEU A 80 1.87 -2.45 10.03
N LYS A 81 1.13 -1.42 10.45
CA LYS A 81 0.39 -1.41 11.71
C LYS A 81 -1.10 -1.52 11.42
N LEU A 82 -1.68 -2.66 11.79
CA LEU A 82 -3.11 -2.90 11.69
C LEU A 82 -3.86 -1.89 12.58
N VAL A 83 -4.88 -1.26 12.01
CA VAL A 83 -5.80 -0.41 12.76
C VAL A 83 -6.93 -1.33 13.23
N ARG A 84 -6.98 -1.61 14.53
CA ARG A 84 -8.04 -2.40 15.17
C ARG A 84 -9.17 -1.51 15.64
#